data_AF-A0A838PJR7-F1
#
_entry.id   AF-A0A838PJR7-F1
#
_cell.length_a   1.000
_cell.length_b   1.000
_cell.length_c   1.000
_cell.angle_alpha   90.00
_cell.angle_beta   90.00
_cell.angle_gamma   90.00
#
_symmetry.space_group_name_H-M   'P 1'
#
loop_
_entity.id
_entity.type
_entity.pdbx_description
1 polymer ?
#
loop_
_entity_poly.entity_id
_entity_poly.type
_entity_poly.pdbx_seq_one_letter_code
_entity_poly.pdbx_strand_id
1 'polypeptide(L)'
;MSHLAMAGTEEAKRQNAKHVPVSLQYGLKSIELIEANKKPVALDDARWEKQKVMLPLLYLNMGILSLVSNNPAEAKARFEKAIALNPAEPTSYALLGNMVDDEYQQLAQTHKAMPEGKQKEETLKKATEMMDKAIDLYARALGASAGRPEHKPFQDQLLQIVTPYYKYRHNGSTEGLQQLIDKYKAPATP
;
A
#
# COMPACT_ATOMS: atom_id res chain seq x y z
N MET A 1 -14.98 -11.42 -14.40
CA MET A 1 -14.64 -9.98 -14.46
C MET A 1 -13.33 -9.69 -13.73
N SER A 2 -13.09 -10.28 -12.55
CA SER A 2 -11.85 -10.08 -11.78
C SER A 2 -10.56 -10.53 -12.51
N HIS A 3 -10.62 -11.52 -13.39
CA HIS A 3 -9.45 -11.94 -14.20
C HIS A 3 -8.94 -10.82 -15.12
N LEU A 4 -9.83 -10.13 -15.86
CA LEU A 4 -9.45 -9.03 -16.74
C LEU A 4 -8.81 -7.88 -15.97
N ALA A 5 -9.34 -7.57 -14.79
CA ALA A 5 -8.75 -6.61 -13.85
C ALA A 5 -7.32 -6.98 -13.44
N MET A 6 -7.07 -8.25 -13.12
CA MET A 6 -5.72 -8.73 -12.77
C MET A 6 -4.77 -8.68 -13.97
N ALA A 7 -5.21 -9.11 -15.15
CA ALA A 7 -4.39 -9.08 -16.37
C ALA A 7 -3.95 -7.65 -16.75
N GLY A 8 -4.87 -6.67 -16.72
CA GLY A 8 -4.51 -5.28 -16.98
C GLY A 8 -3.64 -4.66 -15.90
N THR A 9 -3.67 -5.16 -14.67
CA THR A 9 -2.73 -4.74 -13.61
C THR A 9 -1.32 -5.21 -13.91
N GLU A 10 -1.15 -6.45 -14.37
CA GLU A 10 0.17 -6.98 -14.75
C GLU A 10 0.75 -6.26 -15.98
N GLU A 11 -0.09 -5.89 -16.95
CA GLU A 11 0.33 -5.05 -18.07
C GLU A 11 0.71 -3.63 -17.64
N ALA A 12 -0.07 -3.02 -16.74
CA ALA A 12 0.22 -1.70 -16.21
C ALA A 12 1.55 -1.66 -15.45
N LYS A 13 1.86 -2.69 -14.67
CA LYS A 13 3.18 -2.87 -14.03
C LYS A 13 4.32 -2.96 -15.04
N ARG A 14 4.05 -3.45 -16.25
CA ARG A 14 4.99 -3.49 -17.40
C ARG A 14 4.91 -2.22 -18.26
N GLN A 15 4.42 -1.12 -17.71
CA GLN A 15 4.28 0.18 -18.37
C GLN A 15 3.35 0.17 -19.60
N ASN A 16 2.44 -0.80 -19.69
CA ASN A 16 1.40 -0.82 -20.71
C ASN A 16 0.05 -0.41 -20.10
N ALA A 17 -0.30 0.87 -20.25
CA ALA A 17 -1.52 1.44 -19.71
C ALA A 17 -2.77 1.20 -20.57
N LYS A 18 -2.66 0.54 -21.72
CA LYS A 18 -3.73 0.43 -22.73
C LYS A 18 -5.04 -0.12 -22.16
N HIS A 19 -4.96 -1.09 -21.25
CA HIS A 19 -6.14 -1.76 -20.69
C HIS A 19 -6.50 -1.29 -19.28
N VAL A 20 -5.88 -0.23 -18.78
CA VAL A 20 -6.15 0.31 -17.43
C VAL A 20 -7.60 0.73 -17.25
N PRO A 21 -8.24 1.52 -18.15
CA PRO A 21 -9.62 1.97 -17.95
C PRO A 21 -10.62 0.82 -17.86
N VAL A 22 -10.51 -0.14 -18.78
CA VAL A 22 -11.40 -1.31 -18.82
C VAL A 22 -11.18 -2.25 -17.63
N SER A 23 -9.94 -2.38 -17.18
CA SER A 23 -9.58 -3.19 -16.01
C SER A 23 -10.11 -2.60 -14.72
N LEU A 24 -10.04 -1.27 -14.57
CA LEU A 24 -10.67 -0.53 -13.49
C LEU A 24 -12.19 -0.74 -13.50
N GLN A 25 -12.84 -0.51 -14.65
CA GLN A 25 -14.29 -0.66 -14.76
C GLN A 25 -14.77 -2.05 -14.31
N TYR A 26 -14.15 -3.11 -14.82
CA TYR A 26 -14.56 -4.48 -14.47
C TYR A 26 -14.19 -4.87 -13.03
N GLY A 27 -13.04 -4.42 -12.53
CA GLY A 27 -12.63 -4.69 -11.16
C GLY A 27 -13.53 -3.98 -10.14
N LEU A 28 -13.85 -2.70 -10.36
CA LEU A 28 -14.76 -1.94 -9.51
C LEU A 28 -16.18 -2.53 -9.54
N LYS A 29 -16.68 -2.96 -10.71
CA LYS A 29 -17.98 -3.63 -10.77
C LYS A 29 -17.99 -4.95 -10.00
N SER A 30 -16.88 -5.68 -10.05
CA SER A 30 -16.72 -6.91 -9.27
C SER A 30 -16.71 -6.64 -7.77
N ILE A 31 -16.06 -5.56 -7.31
CA ILE A 31 -16.09 -5.13 -5.90
C ILE A 31 -17.53 -4.81 -5.48
N GLU A 32 -18.24 -3.99 -6.25
CA GLU A 32 -19.64 -3.60 -5.94
C GLU A 32 -20.55 -4.82 -5.77
N LEU A 33 -20.43 -5.81 -6.66
CA LEU A 33 -21.22 -7.03 -6.58
C LEU A 33 -20.87 -7.86 -5.34
N ILE A 34 -19.58 -7.97 -5.01
CA ILE A 34 -19.09 -8.72 -3.86
C ILE A 34 -19.57 -8.08 -2.55
N GLU A 35 -19.37 -6.76 -2.40
CA GLU A 35 -19.80 -6.02 -1.20
C GLU A 35 -21.32 -6.07 -1.01
N ALA A 36 -22.09 -6.04 -2.10
CA ALA A 36 -23.54 -6.17 -2.05
C ALA A 36 -24.03 -7.63 -1.90
N ASN A 37 -23.12 -8.62 -1.84
CA ASN A 37 -23.40 -10.05 -1.90
C ASN A 37 -24.34 -10.43 -3.08
N LYS A 38 -24.23 -9.73 -4.20
CA LYS A 38 -25.03 -9.94 -5.41
C LYS A 38 -24.31 -10.90 -6.35
N LYS A 39 -24.51 -12.20 -6.15
CA LYS A 39 -23.96 -13.23 -7.04
C LYS A 39 -24.55 -13.10 -8.46
N PRO A 40 -23.72 -12.90 -9.49
CA PRO A 40 -24.17 -12.96 -10.88
C PRO A 40 -24.76 -14.34 -11.23
N VAL A 41 -25.86 -14.37 -11.99
CA VAL A 41 -26.54 -15.61 -12.41
C VAL A 41 -25.60 -16.57 -13.15
N ALA A 42 -24.63 -16.04 -13.89
CA ALA A 42 -23.65 -16.82 -14.65
C ALA A 42 -22.55 -17.49 -13.79
N LEU A 43 -22.52 -17.24 -12.46
CA LEU A 43 -21.54 -17.84 -11.54
C LEU A 43 -22.20 -18.89 -10.66
N ASP A 44 -21.57 -20.06 -10.60
CA ASP A 44 -21.85 -21.06 -9.57
C ASP A 44 -21.35 -20.60 -8.19
N ASP A 45 -21.80 -21.28 -7.14
CA ASP A 45 -21.48 -20.92 -5.75
C ASP A 45 -19.99 -21.04 -5.45
N ALA A 46 -19.32 -22.08 -5.94
CA ALA A 46 -17.89 -22.29 -5.68
C ALA A 46 -17.03 -21.14 -6.25
N ARG A 47 -17.34 -20.69 -7.47
CA ARG A 47 -16.68 -19.53 -8.09
C ARG A 47 -17.02 -18.23 -7.38
N TRP A 48 -18.23 -18.10 -6.85
CA TRP A 48 -18.65 -16.93 -6.09
C TRP A 48 -17.89 -16.81 -4.77
N GLU A 49 -17.81 -17.90 -3.99
CA GLU A 49 -17.03 -17.94 -2.76
C GLU A 49 -15.56 -17.62 -3.02
N LYS A 50 -14.98 -18.19 -4.09
CA LYS A 50 -13.61 -17.87 -4.47
C LYS A 50 -13.41 -16.39 -4.76
N GLN A 51 -14.35 -15.72 -5.44
CA GLN A 51 -14.23 -14.28 -5.70
C GLN A 51 -14.30 -13.45 -4.42
N LYS A 52 -15.13 -13.83 -3.45
CA LYS A 52 -15.19 -13.17 -2.14
C LYS A 52 -13.85 -13.25 -1.40
N VAL A 53 -13.19 -14.40 -1.43
CA VAL A 53 -11.85 -14.58 -0.84
C VAL A 53 -10.80 -13.67 -1.50
N MET A 54 -10.95 -13.39 -2.80
CA MET A 54 -10.02 -12.53 -3.55
C MET A 54 -10.27 -11.03 -3.38
N LEU A 55 -11.29 -10.62 -2.62
CA LEU A 55 -11.65 -9.22 -2.44
C LEU A 55 -10.49 -8.30 -1.98
N PRO A 56 -9.66 -8.69 -0.99
CA PRO A 56 -8.51 -7.84 -0.60
C PRO A 56 -7.53 -7.63 -1.76
N LEU A 57 -7.22 -8.68 -2.52
CA LEU A 57 -6.33 -8.59 -3.68
C LEU A 57 -6.94 -7.75 -4.80
N LEU A 58 -8.27 -7.79 -4.96
CA LEU A 58 -8.97 -6.97 -5.93
C LEU A 58 -8.87 -5.47 -5.58
N TYR A 59 -9.03 -5.11 -4.30
CA TYR A 59 -8.77 -3.74 -3.85
C TYR A 59 -7.33 -3.30 -4.10
N LEU A 60 -6.33 -4.13 -3.75
CA LEU A 60 -4.92 -3.86 -4.02
C LEU A 60 -4.69 -3.55 -5.51
N ASN A 61 -5.16 -4.40 -6.41
CA ASN A 61 -4.99 -4.21 -7.85
C ASN A 61 -5.70 -2.96 -8.37
N MET A 62 -6.92 -2.67 -7.90
CA MET A 62 -7.62 -1.45 -8.27
C MET A 62 -6.90 -0.19 -7.73
N GLY A 63 -6.24 -0.28 -6.58
CA GLY A 63 -5.38 0.78 -6.07
C GLY A 63 -4.19 1.05 -6.99
N ILE A 64 -3.50 0.00 -7.44
CA ILE A 64 -2.39 0.12 -8.41
C ILE A 64 -2.87 0.77 -9.70
N LEU A 65 -3.98 0.30 -10.28
CA LEU A 65 -4.53 0.88 -11.50
C LEU A 65 -4.97 2.35 -11.32
N SER A 66 -5.43 2.72 -10.11
CA SER A 66 -5.79 4.10 -9.79
C SER A 66 -4.55 5.00 -9.76
N LEU A 67 -3.40 4.53 -9.24
CA LEU A 67 -2.13 5.27 -9.35
C LEU A 67 -1.71 5.47 -10.81
N VAL A 68 -1.78 4.42 -11.63
CA VAL A 68 -1.45 4.49 -13.06
C VAL A 68 -2.40 5.45 -13.81
N SER A 69 -3.64 5.59 -13.34
CA SER A 69 -4.62 6.54 -13.87
C SER A 69 -4.50 7.95 -13.27
N ASN A 70 -3.44 8.24 -12.53
CA ASN A 70 -3.21 9.51 -11.84
C ASN A 70 -4.33 9.90 -10.84
N ASN A 71 -4.90 8.92 -10.14
CA ASN A 71 -5.94 9.09 -9.13
C ASN A 71 -5.43 8.63 -7.74
N PRO A 72 -4.51 9.37 -7.09
CA PRO A 72 -3.89 8.94 -5.84
C PRO A 72 -4.85 8.86 -4.65
N ALA A 73 -5.86 9.73 -4.55
CA ALA A 73 -6.85 9.66 -3.47
C ALA A 73 -7.63 8.33 -3.48
N GLU A 74 -8.05 7.95 -4.69
CA GLU A 74 -8.74 6.69 -4.98
C GLU A 74 -7.82 5.48 -4.74
N ALA A 75 -6.53 5.57 -5.08
CA ALA A 75 -5.55 4.53 -4.77
C ALA A 75 -5.41 4.31 -3.26
N LYS A 76 -5.25 5.40 -2.49
CA LYS A 76 -5.09 5.38 -1.03
C LYS A 76 -6.26 4.66 -0.36
N ALA A 77 -7.49 5.07 -0.68
CA ALA A 77 -8.70 4.47 -0.13
C ALA A 77 -8.79 2.95 -0.43
N ARG A 78 -8.34 2.52 -1.62
CA ARG A 78 -8.35 1.10 -2.00
C ARG A 78 -7.28 0.30 -1.26
N PHE A 79 -6.07 0.82 -1.10
CA PHE A 79 -5.05 0.13 -0.30
C PHE A 79 -5.46 0.03 1.18
N GLU A 80 -6.08 1.07 1.73
CA GLU A 80 -6.64 1.04 3.09
C GLU A 80 -7.71 -0.05 3.23
N LYS A 81 -8.60 -0.21 2.24
CA LYS A 81 -9.57 -1.31 2.19
C LYS A 81 -8.90 -2.67 2.07
N ALA A 82 -7.88 -2.81 1.23
CA ALA A 82 -7.11 -4.06 1.09
C ALA A 82 -6.47 -4.48 2.43
N ILE A 83 -5.85 -3.53 3.15
CA ILE A 83 -5.26 -3.74 4.47
C ILE A 83 -6.30 -4.15 5.50
N ALA A 84 -7.45 -3.46 5.52
CA ALA A 84 -8.53 -3.77 6.47
C ALA A 84 -9.07 -5.19 6.30
N LEU A 85 -9.10 -5.69 5.05
CA LEU A 85 -9.61 -7.03 4.73
C LEU A 85 -8.54 -8.12 4.85
N ASN A 86 -7.26 -7.80 4.61
CA ASN A 86 -6.15 -8.74 4.77
C ASN A 86 -4.89 -8.02 5.30
N PRO A 87 -4.76 -7.88 6.63
CA PRO A 87 -3.62 -7.20 7.23
C PRO A 87 -2.30 -8.01 7.15
N ALA A 88 -2.33 -9.25 6.65
CA ALA A 88 -1.14 -10.08 6.45
C ALA A 88 -0.55 -9.96 5.03
N GLU A 89 -1.16 -9.13 4.17
CA GLU A 89 -0.68 -8.81 2.84
C GLU A 89 0.29 -7.60 2.91
N PRO A 90 1.57 -7.76 2.53
CA PRO A 90 2.57 -6.71 2.75
C PRO A 90 2.56 -5.58 1.70
N THR A 91 2.09 -5.84 0.48
CA THR A 91 2.21 -4.92 -0.67
C THR A 91 1.43 -3.63 -0.44
N SER A 92 0.21 -3.75 0.08
CA SER A 92 -0.67 -2.60 0.32
C SER A 92 -0.07 -1.61 1.32
N TYR A 93 0.64 -2.11 2.34
CA TYR A 93 1.39 -1.26 3.28
C TYR A 93 2.56 -0.55 2.60
N ALA A 94 3.34 -1.25 1.77
CA ALA A 94 4.47 -0.64 1.07
C ALA A 94 4.03 0.44 0.08
N LEU A 95 2.95 0.19 -0.67
CA LEU A 95 2.40 1.17 -1.62
C LEU A 95 1.86 2.41 -0.89
N LEU A 96 1.15 2.24 0.22
CA LEU A 96 0.76 3.38 1.06
C LEU A 96 1.96 4.09 1.68
N GLY A 97 2.99 3.35 2.09
CA GLY A 97 4.25 3.89 2.60
C GLY A 97 4.89 4.84 1.60
N ASN A 98 5.00 4.42 0.33
CA ASN A 98 5.50 5.26 -0.75
C ASN A 98 4.66 6.52 -0.96
N MET A 99 3.34 6.41 -0.96
CA MET A 99 2.46 7.57 -1.13
C MET A 99 2.59 8.57 0.03
N VAL A 100 2.73 8.08 1.26
CA VAL A 100 2.96 8.93 2.44
C VAL A 100 4.38 9.52 2.43
N ASP A 101 5.36 8.79 1.92
CA ASP A 101 6.71 9.31 1.71
C ASP A 101 6.71 10.46 0.69
N ASP A 102 5.99 10.32 -0.43
CA ASP A 102 5.80 11.40 -1.39
C ASP A 102 5.17 12.66 -0.74
N GLU A 103 4.15 12.47 0.10
CA GLU A 103 3.54 13.55 0.90
C GLU A 103 4.58 14.21 1.84
N TYR A 104 5.42 13.41 2.51
CA TYR A 104 6.53 13.92 3.32
C TYR A 104 7.53 14.74 2.50
N GLN A 105 8.00 14.22 1.36
CA GLN A 105 8.98 14.89 0.51
C GLN A 105 8.46 16.24 0.03
N GLN A 106 7.19 16.32 -0.37
CA GLN A 106 6.55 17.57 -0.77
C GLN A 106 6.49 18.58 0.39
N LEU A 107 6.10 18.14 1.59
CA LEU A 107 6.07 18.99 2.78
C LEU A 107 7.47 19.45 3.19
N ALA A 108 8.47 18.57 3.12
CA ALA A 108 9.86 18.90 3.43
C ALA A 108 10.43 19.95 2.46
N GLN A 109 10.13 19.81 1.15
CA GLN A 109 10.50 20.80 0.14
C GLN A 109 9.79 22.14 0.37
N THR A 110 8.49 22.10 0.68
CA THR A 110 7.70 23.29 1.01
C THR A 110 8.31 24.00 2.21
N HIS A 111 8.53 23.28 3.32
CA HIS A 111 9.15 23.79 4.54
C HIS A 111 10.50 24.49 4.26
N LYS A 112 11.35 23.89 3.42
CA LYS A 112 12.66 24.46 3.07
C LYS A 112 12.56 25.81 2.35
N ALA A 113 11.53 26.00 1.53
CA ALA A 113 11.31 27.22 0.76
C ALA A 113 10.59 28.33 1.55
N MET A 114 10.09 28.03 2.75
CA MET A 114 9.28 28.98 3.52
C MET A 114 10.13 29.94 4.36
N PRO A 115 9.70 31.21 4.50
CA PRO A 115 10.27 32.12 5.48
C PRO A 115 9.99 31.65 6.90
N GLU A 116 10.80 32.09 7.86
CA GLU A 116 10.60 31.78 9.27
C GLU A 116 9.23 32.24 9.77
N GLY A 117 8.62 31.44 10.65
CA GLY A 117 7.35 31.75 11.28
C GLY A 117 6.46 30.53 11.51
N LYS A 118 5.31 30.75 12.13
CA LYS A 118 4.37 29.71 12.57
C LYS A 118 4.00 28.71 11.46
N GLN A 119 3.79 29.19 10.24
CA GLN A 119 3.42 28.30 9.13
C GLN A 119 4.55 27.32 8.77
N LYS A 120 5.81 27.74 8.90
CA LYS A 120 6.97 26.90 8.67
C LYS A 120 7.06 25.81 9.72
N GLU A 121 6.89 26.17 11.00
CA GLU A 121 6.82 25.20 12.11
C GLU A 121 5.68 24.19 11.94
N GLU A 122 4.49 24.64 11.54
CA GLU A 122 3.35 23.75 11.26
C GLU A 122 3.64 22.79 10.09
N THR A 123 4.33 23.27 9.06
CA THR A 123 4.70 22.45 7.89
C THR A 123 5.75 21.40 8.28
N LEU A 124 6.73 21.77 9.12
CA LEU A 124 7.71 20.85 9.67
C LEU A 124 7.04 19.76 10.51
N LYS A 125 6.07 20.13 11.35
CA LYS A 125 5.29 19.18 12.16
C LYS A 125 4.57 18.17 11.25
N LYS A 126 3.85 18.65 10.24
CA LYS A 126 3.16 17.77 9.27
C LYS A 126 4.13 16.86 8.51
N ALA A 127 5.27 17.39 8.07
CA ALA A 127 6.30 16.59 7.40
C ALA A 127 6.80 15.46 8.32
N THR A 128 7.07 15.79 9.58
CA THR A 128 7.52 14.81 10.58
C THR A 128 6.47 13.73 10.83
N GLU A 129 5.19 14.10 10.96
CA GLU A 129 4.09 13.16 11.11
C GLU A 129 3.97 12.21 9.90
N MET A 130 4.17 12.72 8.67
CA MET A 130 4.16 11.89 7.47
C MET A 130 5.35 10.93 7.42
N MET A 131 6.56 11.38 7.76
CA MET A 131 7.72 10.49 7.84
C MET A 131 7.53 9.39 8.90
N ASP A 132 7.01 9.74 10.09
CA ASP A 132 6.73 8.75 11.14
C ASP A 132 5.69 7.72 10.67
N LYS A 133 4.67 8.17 9.93
CA LYS A 133 3.67 7.29 9.31
C LYS A 133 4.28 6.41 8.21
N ALA A 134 5.18 6.93 7.38
CA ALA A 134 5.87 6.16 6.35
C ALA A 134 6.74 5.06 7.00
N ILE A 135 7.49 5.39 8.07
CA ILE A 135 8.26 4.41 8.85
C ILE A 135 7.36 3.28 9.36
N ASP A 136 6.20 3.61 9.96
CA ASP A 136 5.26 2.59 10.47
C ASP A 136 4.72 1.69 9.34
N LEU A 137 4.34 2.27 8.20
CA LEU A 137 3.84 1.52 7.05
C LEU A 137 4.89 0.58 6.46
N TYR A 138 6.14 1.04 6.30
CA TYR A 138 7.22 0.17 5.86
C TYR A 138 7.54 -0.94 6.87
N ALA A 139 7.52 -0.63 8.17
CA ALA A 139 7.69 -1.65 9.20
C ALA A 139 6.58 -2.70 9.18
N ARG A 140 5.32 -2.30 8.93
CA ARG A 140 4.20 -3.24 8.74
C ARG A 140 4.38 -4.12 7.52
N ALA A 141 4.83 -3.56 6.39
CA ALA A 141 5.13 -4.33 5.19
C ALA A 141 6.25 -5.34 5.43
N LEU A 142 7.31 -4.95 6.15
CA LEU A 142 8.42 -5.83 6.54
C LEU A 142 7.96 -6.94 7.50
N GLY A 143 7.17 -6.61 8.52
CA GLY A 143 6.62 -7.58 9.46
C GLY A 143 5.68 -8.59 8.78
N ALA A 144 4.74 -8.10 7.96
CA ALA A 144 3.77 -8.94 7.25
C ALA A 144 4.43 -9.86 6.19
N SER A 145 5.58 -9.45 5.65
CA SER A 145 6.35 -10.25 4.70
C SER A 145 7.37 -11.18 5.36
N ALA A 146 7.62 -11.08 6.66
CA ALA A 146 8.64 -11.84 7.36
C ALA A 146 8.41 -13.36 7.27
N GLY A 147 9.50 -14.13 7.30
CA GLY A 147 9.46 -15.60 7.24
C GLY A 147 9.14 -16.18 5.86
N ARG A 148 9.02 -15.34 4.82
CA ARG A 148 8.74 -15.74 3.44
C ARG A 148 9.96 -15.48 2.54
N PRO A 149 10.76 -16.50 2.20
CA PRO A 149 11.99 -16.34 1.42
C PRO A 149 11.78 -15.63 0.07
N GLU A 150 10.63 -15.86 -0.56
CA GLU A 150 10.22 -15.23 -1.82
C GLU A 150 10.08 -13.70 -1.71
N HIS A 151 9.90 -13.17 -0.50
CA HIS A 151 9.83 -11.74 -0.24
C HIS A 151 11.18 -11.11 0.10
N LYS A 152 12.29 -11.85 0.11
CA LYS A 152 13.61 -11.33 0.47
C LYS A 152 14.01 -10.07 -0.32
N PRO A 153 13.88 -10.02 -1.67
CA PRO A 153 14.22 -8.80 -2.43
C PRO A 153 13.34 -7.60 -2.06
N PHE A 154 12.05 -7.85 -1.83
CA PHE A 154 11.10 -6.83 -1.39
C PHE A 154 11.45 -6.30 0.00
N GLN A 155 11.79 -7.17 0.94
CA GLN A 155 12.24 -6.78 2.28
C GLN A 155 13.53 -5.96 2.24
N ASP A 156 14.51 -6.39 1.44
CA ASP A 156 15.79 -5.68 1.30
C ASP A 156 15.58 -4.26 0.75
N GLN A 157 14.71 -4.11 -0.26
CA GLN A 157 14.34 -2.80 -0.79
C GLN A 157 13.69 -1.92 0.28
N LEU A 158 12.72 -2.45 1.04
CA LEU A 158 12.05 -1.68 2.09
C LEU A 158 13.00 -1.30 3.23
N LEU A 159 13.93 -2.18 3.61
CA LEU A 159 14.95 -1.89 4.60
C LEU A 159 15.87 -0.74 4.15
N GLN A 160 16.25 -0.70 2.87
CA GLN A 160 17.02 0.41 2.31
C GLN A 160 16.27 1.74 2.38
N ILE A 161 14.95 1.72 2.16
CA ILE A 161 14.10 2.92 2.22
C ILE A 161 13.90 3.40 3.66
N VAL A 162 13.53 2.51 4.58
CA VAL A 162 13.14 2.90 5.95
C VAL A 162 14.34 3.22 6.85
N THR A 163 15.49 2.59 6.63
CA THR A 163 16.66 2.73 7.53
C THR A 163 17.15 4.16 7.66
N PRO A 164 17.32 4.95 6.58
CA PRO A 164 17.71 6.37 6.69
C PRO A 164 16.72 7.21 7.50
N TYR A 165 15.41 7.04 7.29
CA TYR A 165 14.38 7.77 8.04
C TYR A 165 14.36 7.38 9.51
N TYR A 166 14.47 6.09 9.80
CA TYR A 166 14.57 5.62 11.18
C TYR A 166 15.82 6.19 11.86
N LYS A 167 17.00 6.13 11.23
CA LYS A 167 18.22 6.75 11.77
C LYS A 167 18.05 8.24 12.04
N TYR A 168 17.46 8.98 11.10
CA TYR A 168 17.18 10.40 11.27
C TYR A 168 16.31 10.67 12.51
N ARG A 169 15.31 9.81 12.76
CA ARG A 169 14.42 9.91 13.93
C ARG A 169 15.03 9.40 15.24
N HIS A 170 16.08 8.58 15.16
CA HIS A 170 16.68 7.88 16.30
C HIS A 170 18.17 8.18 16.46
N ASN A 171 18.57 9.45 16.31
CA ASN A 171 19.94 9.94 16.59
C ASN A 171 21.05 9.16 15.84
N GLY A 172 20.79 8.78 14.58
CA GLY A 172 21.71 8.01 13.75
C GLY A 172 21.72 6.50 14.03
N SER A 173 20.92 6.03 14.99
CA SER A 173 20.85 4.63 15.42
C SER A 173 19.75 3.85 14.69
N THR A 174 19.96 2.54 14.53
CA THR A 174 18.94 1.56 14.12
C THR A 174 18.41 0.75 15.30
N GLU A 175 18.81 1.09 16.52
CA GLU A 175 18.32 0.46 17.73
C GLU A 175 16.79 0.56 17.81
N GLY A 176 16.13 -0.57 18.05
CA GLY A 176 14.67 -0.69 18.06
C GLY A 176 14.02 -0.91 16.69
N LEU A 177 14.70 -0.71 15.55
CA LEU A 177 14.09 -0.90 14.23
C LEU A 177 13.61 -2.35 14.02
N GLN A 178 14.44 -3.33 14.41
CA GLN A 178 14.04 -4.74 14.33
C GLN A 178 12.86 -5.05 15.26
N GLN A 179 12.82 -4.46 16.45
CA GLN A 179 11.71 -4.65 17.40
C GLN A 179 10.40 -4.07 16.84
N LEU A 180 10.47 -2.91 16.17
CA LEU A 180 9.33 -2.31 15.48
C LEU A 180 8.82 -3.22 14.35
N ILE A 181 9.72 -3.78 13.55
CA ILE A 181 9.35 -4.74 12.49
C ILE A 181 8.72 -6.00 13.10
N ASP A 182 9.32 -6.52 14.17
CA ASP A 182 8.91 -7.75 14.84
C ASP A 182 7.50 -7.64 15.44
N LYS A 183 7.11 -6.44 15.90
CA LYS A 183 5.74 -6.15 16.36
C LYS A 183 4.66 -6.45 15.31
N TYR A 184 5.02 -6.39 14.02
CA TYR A 184 4.08 -6.59 12.91
C TYR A 184 4.23 -7.95 12.22
N LYS A 185 5.08 -8.84 12.74
CA LYS A 185 5.14 -10.22 12.25
C LYS A 185 3.82 -10.92 12.52
N ALA A 186 3.32 -11.64 11.51
CA ALA A 186 2.24 -12.59 11.74
C ALA A 186 2.69 -13.63 12.77
N PRO A 187 1.82 -14.06 13.71
CA PRO A 187 2.16 -15.15 14.61
C PRO A 187 2.57 -16.37 13.80
N ALA A 188 3.67 -17.03 14.21
CA ALA A 188 4.11 -18.26 13.57
C ALA A 188 2.97 -19.28 13.65
N THR A 189 2.52 -19.79 12.49
CA THR A 189 1.62 -20.93 12.47
C THR A 189 2.38 -22.13 13.05
N PRO A 190 1.89 -22.77 14.12
CA PRO A 190 2.56 -23.92 14.73
C PRO A 190 2.63 -25.13 13.79
#